data_AF-A0A972XJ11-F1
#
_entry.id   AF-A0A972XJ11-F1
#
_cell.length_a   1.000
_cell.length_b   1.000
_cell.length_c   1.000
_cell.angle_alpha   90.00
_cell.angle_beta   90.00
_cell.angle_gamma   90.00
#
_symmetry.space_group_name_H-M   'P 1'
#
loop_
_entity.id
_entity.type
_entity.pdbx_description
1 polymer ?
#
loop_
_entity_poly.entity_id
_entity_poly.type
_entity_poly.pdbx_seq_one_letter_code
_entity_poly.pdbx_strand_id
1 'polypeptide(L)' 'MIEDLGLADVVLVGWSMGSLVAWDYLRQFGKDSRVAGVVIVSQAPSDLIQADWPHGIADDAELHDYLSAM' A
#
# COMPACT_ATOMS: atom_id res chain seq x y z
N MET A 1 3.04 16.92 -5.05
CA MET A 1 4.22 16.94 -4.17
C MET A 1 5.52 16.63 -4.91
N ILE A 2 5.77 15.39 -5.36
CA ILE A 2 7.04 15.03 -6.05
C ILE A 2 7.28 15.94 -7.26
N GLU A 3 6.25 16.14 -8.08
CA GLU A 3 6.27 17.06 -9.21
C GLU A 3 6.45 18.52 -8.80
N ASP A 4 5.59 19.01 -7.91
CA ASP A 4 5.59 20.42 -7.50
C ASP A 4 6.89 20.86 -6.82
N LEU A 5 7.58 19.92 -6.17
CA LEU A 5 8.88 20.13 -5.53
C LEU A 5 10.06 19.86 -6.47
N GLY A 6 9.82 19.42 -7.70
CA GLY A 6 10.87 19.13 -8.69
C GLY A 6 11.80 17.98 -8.29
N LEU A 7 11.30 16.99 -7.55
CA LEU A 7 12.12 15.88 -7.05
C LEU A 7 12.35 14.81 -8.13
N ALA A 8 13.52 14.18 -8.07
CA ALA A 8 13.91 13.05 -8.90
C ALA A 8 14.65 12.01 -8.05
N ASP A 9 14.72 10.78 -8.54
CA ASP A 9 15.35 9.62 -7.88
C ASP A 9 14.86 9.39 -6.43
N VAL A 10 13.57 9.65 -6.17
CA VAL A 10 13.01 9.54 -4.82
C VAL A 10 12.74 8.09 -4.44
N VAL A 11 12.95 7.77 -3.16
CA VAL A 11 12.51 6.51 -2.56
C VAL A 11 11.33 6.80 -1.65
N LEU A 12 10.17 6.23 -1.95
CA LEU A 12 8.98 6.33 -1.09
C LEU A 12 9.08 5.31 0.04
N VAL A 13 8.92 5.76 1.29
CA VAL A 13 8.91 4.88 2.45
C VAL A 13 7.54 4.98 3.13
N GLY A 14 6.78 3.89 3.09
CA GLY A 14 5.45 3.79 3.70
C GLY A 14 5.48 2.98 4.99
N TRP A 15 4.77 3.46 6.02
CA TRP A 15 4.51 2.73 7.27
C TRP A 15 3.06 2.98 7.72
N SER A 16 2.40 1.95 8.27
CA SER A 16 0.99 2.02 8.67
C SER A 16 0.13 2.50 7.50
N MET A 17 -0.71 3.51 7.67
CA MET A 17 -1.48 4.13 6.59
C MET A 17 -0.59 4.64 5.43
N GLY A 18 0.65 5.04 5.70
CA GLY A 18 1.62 5.43 4.68
C GLY A 18 1.99 4.30 3.71
N SER A 19 1.91 3.04 4.15
CA SER A 19 2.08 1.88 3.26
C SER A 19 0.96 1.80 2.23
N LEU A 20 -0.29 2.04 2.64
CA LEU A 20 -1.44 2.05 1.74
C LEU A 20 -1.34 3.19 0.72
N VAL A 21 -0.89 4.38 1.17
CA VAL A 21 -0.64 5.52 0.28
C VAL A 21 0.47 5.20 -0.73
N ALA A 22 1.56 4.55 -0.30
CA ALA A 22 2.65 4.17 -1.19
C ALA A 22 2.21 3.13 -2.24
N TRP A 23 1.40 2.14 -1.83
CA TRP A 23 0.82 1.17 -2.76
C TRP A 23 -0.12 1.81 -3.78
N ASP A 24 -1.01 2.69 -3.32
CA ASP A 24 -1.93 3.38 -4.21
C ASP A 24 -1.19 4.35 -5.16
N TYR A 25 -0.13 5.00 -4.69
CA TYR A 25 0.76 5.77 -5.56
C TYR A 25 1.38 4.89 -6.65
N LEU A 26 1.94 3.73 -6.30
CA LEU A 26 2.55 2.81 -7.28
C LEU A 26 1.51 2.29 -8.28
N ARG A 27 0.29 2.01 -7.83
CA ARG A 27 -0.83 1.58 -8.69
C ARG A 27 -1.19 2.65 -9.71
N GLN A 28 -1.22 3.91 -9.32
CA GLN A 28 -1.61 5.02 -10.19
C GLN A 28 -0.45 5.54 -11.06
N PHE A 29 0.77 5.56 -10.51
CA PHE A 29 1.91 6.28 -11.06
C PHE A 29 3.18 5.41 -11.16
N GLY A 30 3.08 4.08 -11.18
CA GLY A 30 4.25 3.19 -11.14
C GLY A 30 5.20 3.26 -12.34
N LYS A 31 4.87 4.06 -13.36
CA LYS A 31 5.76 4.41 -14.48
C LYS A 31 6.42 5.78 -14.34
N ASP A 32 6.19 6.48 -13.23
CA ASP A 32 6.81 7.76 -12.93
C ASP A 32 8.31 7.56 -12.70
N SER A 33 9.11 8.01 -13.66
CA SER A 33 10.57 7.85 -13.64
C SER A 33 11.25 8.64 -12.51
N ARG A 34 10.52 9.53 -11.81
CA ARG A 34 11.06 10.27 -10.65
C ARG A 34 11.18 9.38 -9.42
N VAL A 35 10.45 8.26 -9.36
CA VAL A 35 10.51 7.31 -8.23
C VAL A 35 11.49 6.19 -8.54
N ALA A 36 12.62 6.19 -7.83
CA ALA A 36 13.65 5.16 -7.93
C ALA A 36 13.29 3.88 -7.17
N GLY A 37 12.39 3.96 -6.19
CA GLY A 37 11.95 2.78 -5.45
C GLY A 37 10.86 3.05 -4.41
N VAL A 38 10.31 1.96 -3.88
CA VAL A 38 9.31 1.96 -2.80
C VAL A 38 9.76 0.98 -1.72
N VAL A 39 9.70 1.42 -0.47
CA VAL A 39 9.96 0.61 0.73
C VAL A 39 8.69 0.61 1.57
N ILE A 40 8.23 -0.58 1.91
CA ILE A 40 7.05 -0.79 2.76
C ILE A 40 7.51 -1.38 4.08
N VAL A 41 7.23 -0.70 5.18
CA VAL A 41 7.68 -1.10 6.51
C VAL A 41 6.58 -1.86 7.22
N SER A 42 6.83 -3.15 7.46
CA SER A 42 5.99 -4.03 8.27
C SER A 42 4.51 -4.05 7.84
N GLN A 43 4.26 -3.96 6.53
CA GLN A 43 2.92 -4.15 5.96
C GLN A 43 2.97 -5.13 4.79
N ALA A 44 2.02 -6.08 4.80
CA ALA A 44 1.75 -7.02 3.73
C ALA A 44 1.22 -6.30 2.46
N PRO A 45 1.24 -6.97 1.30
CA PRO A 45 0.64 -6.44 0.07
C PRO A 45 -0.89 -6.32 0.15
N SER A 46 -1.55 -7.08 1.04
CA SER A 46 -2.99 -7.04 1.27
C SER A 46 -3.28 -7.48 2.70
N ASP A 47 -4.22 -6.78 3.35
CA ASP A 47 -4.82 -7.21 4.63
C ASP A 47 -5.93 -8.24 4.39
N LEU A 48 -6.48 -8.32 3.18
CA LEU A 48 -7.49 -9.30 2.80
C LEU A 48 -6.84 -10.60 2.32
N ILE A 49 -7.44 -11.72 2.71
CA ILE A 49 -7.16 -13.04 2.16
C ILE A 49 -7.68 -13.08 0.72
N GLN A 50 -6.81 -13.45 -0.21
CA GLN A 50 -7.13 -13.60 -1.64
C GLN A 50 -6.65 -14.96 -2.15
N ALA A 51 -7.15 -15.39 -3.31
CA ALA A 51 -6.79 -16.69 -3.90
C ALA A 51 -5.28 -16.83 -4.17
N ASP A 52 -4.61 -15.73 -4.54
CA ASP A 52 -3.16 -15.63 -4.75
C ASP A 52 -2.40 -15.07 -3.54
N TRP A 53 -3.10 -14.66 -2.48
CA TRP A 53 -2.53 -14.16 -1.24
C TRP A 53 -3.27 -14.71 0.01
N PRO A 54 -2.94 -15.92 0.47
CA PRO A 54 -3.64 -16.57 1.59
C PRO A 54 -3.20 -16.04 2.98
N HIS A 55 -2.31 -15.05 3.04
CA HIS A 55 -1.70 -14.55 4.28
C HIS A 55 -2.31 -13.23 4.78
N GLY A 56 -3.51 -12.89 4.29
CA GLY A 56 -4.28 -11.78 4.84
C GLY A 56 -4.70 -12.02 6.28
N ILE A 57 -5.19 -10.96 6.93
CA ILE A 57 -5.65 -10.96 8.32
C ILE A 57 -7.10 -11.45 8.41
N ALA A 58 -7.90 -11.19 7.38
CA ALA A 58 -9.30 -11.60 7.30
C ALA A 58 -9.73 -11.79 5.84
N ASP A 59 -10.72 -12.65 5.60
CA ASP A 59 -11.50 -12.60 4.37
C ASP A 59 -12.64 -11.55 4.46
N ASP A 60 -13.42 -11.42 3.39
CA ASP A 60 -14.50 -10.43 3.31
C ASP A 60 -15.58 -10.65 4.39
N ALA A 61 -15.91 -11.91 4.71
CA ALA A 61 -16.93 -12.24 5.68
C ALA A 61 -16.43 -11.96 7.11
N GLU A 62 -15.20 -12.37 7.41
CA GLU A 62 -14.55 -12.10 8.69
C GLU A 62 -14.41 -10.59 8.93
N LEU A 63 -13.99 -9.82 7.93
CA LEU A 63 -13.89 -8.36 8.03
C LEU A 63 -15.26 -7.72 8.32
N HIS A 64 -16.31 -8.16 7.61
CA HIS A 64 -17.66 -7.67 7.84
C HIS A 64 -18.13 -7.93 9.29
N ASP A 65 -17.86 -9.12 9.81
CA ASP A 65 -18.21 -9.50 11.17
C ASP A 65 -17.43 -8.65 12.19
N TYR A 66 -16.14 -8.42 11.98
CA TYR A 66 -15.34 -7.53 12.83
C TYR A 66 -15.89 -6.11 12.88
N LEU A 67 -16.23 -5.54 11.73
CA LEU A 67 -16.76 -4.18 11.64
C LEU A 67 -18.16 -4.05 12.26
N SER A 68 -18.98 -5.09 12.15
CA SER A 68 -20.33 -5.12 12.72
C SER A 68 -20.33 -5.24 14.25
N ALA A 69 -19.22 -5.71 14.83
CA ALA A 69 -19.05 -5.89 16.27
C ALA A 69 -18.46 -4.65 16.98
N MET A 70 -18.05 -3.60 16.23
CA MET A 70 -17.53 -2.33 16.75
C MET A 70 -18.65 -1.31 16.98
#